data_AF-A0A832JIJ1-F1
#
_entry.id   AF-A0A832JIJ1-F1
#
_cell.length_a   1.000
_cell.length_b   1.000
_cell.length_c   1.000
_cell.angle_alpha   90.00
_cell.angle_beta   90.00
_cell.angle_gamma   90.00
#
_symmetry.space_group_name_H-M   'P 1'
#
loop_
_entity.id
_entity.type
_entity.pdbx_description
1 polymer ?
#
loop_
_entity_poly.entity_id
_entity_poly.type
_entity_poly.pdbx_seq_one_letter_code
_entity_poly.pdbx_strand_id
1 'polypeptide(L)'
;GVRPSPKVLEAKGLEGASATVLLATGLRKGVVDARDLQALIRFVRRGNGLLIVDPPTAVEQEPLFAAMIGLSGSKEIAPERVPLVVLREGHPLAEGLPSHLFVEGSRCRRATTAQVLAATDEGLPLLTTIRHGKGWILAFNAPLWATQGTEPLLQQGLEWLAAQTGISLAQGVTLEHWNAWRCQQVSETVAQMARALRRLNPRLKISATAGTRREEMRFLFRDGKRWLEEGWVDFLCPMMYLPDLEGFERRLRQELEPLHGRPDLRARLFAGLGAYRIPSNSVLLAQIQQVREAGLGGVCFFALEHLPPSRVEALAQGPFRWPAILPWW
;
A
#
# COMPACT_ATOMS: atom_id res chain seq x y z
N GLY A 1 17.40 -27.58 1.67
CA GLY A 1 15.99 -27.75 1.27
C GLY A 1 15.31 -26.41 1.30
N VAL A 2 14.81 -25.94 0.16
CA VAL A 2 14.11 -24.64 0.06
C VAL A 2 12.82 -24.75 0.87
N ARG A 3 12.68 -23.95 1.93
CA ARG A 3 11.43 -23.89 2.70
C ARG A 3 10.36 -23.22 1.82
N PRO A 4 9.12 -23.74 1.80
CA PRO A 4 8.06 -23.13 1.01
C PRO A 4 7.81 -21.70 1.51
N SER A 5 7.70 -20.76 0.59
CA SER A 5 7.26 -19.40 0.88
C SER A 5 5.88 -19.42 1.56
N PRO A 6 5.56 -18.44 2.43
CA PRO A 6 4.23 -18.30 2.99
C PRO A 6 3.19 -18.33 1.87
N LYS A 7 2.24 -19.27 1.92
CA LYS A 7 1.18 -19.35 0.92
C LYS A 7 0.16 -18.26 1.20
N VAL A 8 -0.13 -17.44 0.19
CA VAL A 8 -1.29 -16.54 0.21
C VAL A 8 -2.54 -17.39 0.12
N LEU A 9 -3.36 -17.34 1.17
CA LEU A 9 -4.67 -17.98 1.18
C LEU A 9 -5.71 -16.87 1.02
N GLU A 10 -6.43 -16.88 -0.11
CA GLU A 10 -7.70 -16.14 -0.20
C GLU A 10 -8.67 -16.66 0.88
N ALA A 11 -9.67 -15.86 1.26
CA ALA A 11 -10.65 -16.24 2.29
C ALA A 11 -11.30 -17.61 2.03
N LYS A 12 -11.49 -17.98 0.75
CA LYS A 12 -11.99 -19.30 0.32
C LYS A 12 -11.03 -20.46 0.59
N GLY A 13 -9.73 -20.20 0.70
CA GLY A 13 -8.68 -21.18 0.99
C GLY A 13 -8.43 -21.42 2.49
N LEU A 14 -9.09 -20.67 3.37
CA LEU A 14 -8.93 -20.81 4.82
C LEU A 14 -9.43 -22.16 5.36
N GLU A 15 -10.27 -22.87 4.60
CA GLU A 15 -10.90 -24.11 5.06
C GLU A 15 -9.91 -25.28 5.21
N GLY A 16 -8.74 -25.21 4.58
CA GLY A 16 -7.66 -26.20 4.74
C GLY A 16 -6.55 -25.77 5.71
N ALA A 17 -6.59 -24.55 6.24
CA ALA A 17 -5.52 -24.00 7.07
C ALA A 17 -5.65 -24.47 8.53
N SER A 18 -4.64 -25.20 9.00
CA SER A 18 -4.45 -25.55 10.40
C SER A 18 -3.09 -25.06 10.87
N ALA A 19 -3.00 -24.60 12.12
CA ALA A 19 -1.76 -24.02 12.68
C ALA A 19 -1.23 -22.86 11.81
N THR A 20 -2.10 -21.88 11.51
CA THR A 20 -1.75 -20.69 10.72
C THR A 20 -2.10 -19.38 11.46
N VAL A 21 -1.26 -18.35 11.30
CA VAL A 21 -1.60 -16.97 11.65
C VAL A 21 -1.98 -16.25 10.36
N LEU A 22 -3.18 -15.69 10.30
CA LEU A 22 -3.65 -14.87 9.17
C LEU A 22 -3.50 -13.39 9.52
N LEU A 23 -2.81 -12.64 8.67
CA LEU A 23 -2.84 -11.19 8.70
C LEU A 23 -4.00 -10.70 7.83
N ALA A 24 -4.94 -9.98 8.44
CA ALA A 24 -6.13 -9.46 7.80
C ALA A 24 -6.11 -7.94 7.79
N THR A 25 -6.43 -7.36 6.63
CA THR A 25 -6.56 -5.92 6.48
C THR A 25 -7.74 -5.57 5.59
N GLY A 26 -8.25 -4.34 5.69
CA GLY A 26 -9.29 -3.83 4.80
C GLY A 26 -10.64 -4.51 5.01
N LEU A 27 -10.91 -4.97 6.23
CA LEU A 27 -12.18 -5.57 6.66
C LEU A 27 -13.29 -4.49 6.75
N ARG A 28 -13.61 -3.91 5.59
CA ARG A 28 -14.48 -2.73 5.45
C ARG A 28 -15.92 -3.12 5.16
N LYS A 29 -16.85 -2.39 5.78
CA LYS A 29 -18.28 -2.42 5.46
C LYS A 29 -18.51 -2.18 3.97
N GLY A 30 -19.35 -3.01 3.36
CA GLY A 30 -19.66 -2.97 1.93
C GLY A 30 -18.55 -3.45 0.99
N VAL A 31 -17.37 -3.80 1.50
CA VAL A 31 -16.24 -4.30 0.70
C VAL A 31 -16.05 -5.80 0.90
N VAL A 32 -16.04 -6.25 2.16
CA VAL A 32 -15.94 -7.68 2.48
C VAL A 32 -17.35 -8.26 2.61
N ASP A 33 -17.59 -9.38 1.93
CA ASP A 33 -18.89 -10.04 1.98
C ASP A 33 -19.09 -10.86 3.27
N ALA A 34 -20.32 -11.20 3.58
CA ALA A 34 -20.64 -11.96 4.79
C ALA A 34 -20.03 -13.38 4.79
N ARG A 35 -19.82 -13.98 3.61
CA ARG A 35 -19.27 -15.33 3.49
C ARG A 35 -17.80 -15.36 3.91
N ASP A 36 -17.02 -14.36 3.52
CA ASP A 36 -15.62 -14.21 3.89
C ASP A 36 -15.47 -13.92 5.40
N LEU A 37 -16.34 -13.08 5.98
CA LEU A 37 -16.38 -12.84 7.43
C LEU A 37 -16.71 -14.12 8.20
N GLN A 38 -17.65 -14.93 7.70
CA GLN A 38 -17.96 -16.24 8.29
C GLN A 38 -16.80 -17.23 8.13
N ALA A 39 -16.03 -17.16 7.04
CA ALA A 39 -14.82 -17.96 6.87
C ALA A 39 -13.75 -17.59 7.91
N LEU A 40 -13.56 -16.30 8.21
CA LEU A 40 -12.70 -15.84 9.31
C LEU A 40 -13.18 -16.38 10.67
N ILE A 41 -14.50 -16.39 10.91
CA ILE A 41 -15.08 -16.97 12.12
C ILE A 41 -14.75 -18.46 12.27
N ARG A 42 -14.93 -19.23 11.20
CA ARG A 42 -14.57 -20.66 11.20
C ARG A 42 -13.07 -20.86 11.38
N PHE A 43 -12.24 -20.03 10.74
CA PHE A 43 -10.78 -20.09 10.81
C PHE A 43 -10.28 -19.94 12.25
N VAL A 44 -10.72 -18.91 12.97
CA VAL A 44 -10.32 -18.69 14.37
C VAL A 44 -10.84 -19.81 15.27
N ARG A 45 -12.10 -20.22 15.12
CA ARG A 45 -12.70 -21.30 15.94
C ARG A 45 -11.98 -22.64 15.82
N ARG A 46 -11.26 -22.88 14.72
CA ARG A 46 -10.42 -24.08 14.52
C ARG A 46 -9.08 -24.03 15.26
N GLY A 47 -8.78 -22.95 15.98
CA GLY A 47 -7.56 -22.82 16.77
C GLY A 47 -6.48 -21.94 16.14
N ASN A 48 -6.78 -21.25 15.04
CA ASN A 48 -5.82 -20.40 14.34
C ASN A 48 -5.75 -18.98 14.92
N GLY A 49 -4.68 -18.26 14.57
CA GLY A 49 -4.46 -16.87 14.98
C GLY A 49 -4.89 -15.88 13.91
N LEU A 50 -5.59 -14.81 14.28
CA LEU A 50 -5.98 -13.73 13.37
C LEU A 50 -5.38 -12.41 13.86
N LEU A 51 -4.57 -11.77 13.02
CA LEU A 51 -4.04 -10.44 13.25
C LEU A 51 -4.76 -9.42 12.36
N ILE A 52 -5.54 -8.52 12.94
CA ILE A 52 -6.20 -7.43 12.24
C ILE A 52 -5.36 -6.17 12.38
N VAL A 53 -4.96 -5.54 11.26
CA VAL A 53 -3.97 -4.45 11.25
C VAL A 53 -4.56 -3.05 10.97
N ASP A 54 -5.89 -2.95 10.89
CA ASP A 54 -6.65 -1.71 10.73
C ASP A 54 -8.07 -1.84 11.30
N PRO A 55 -8.77 -0.72 11.60
CA PRO A 55 -10.10 -0.76 12.18
C PRO A 55 -11.09 -1.54 11.32
N PRO A 56 -11.64 -2.66 11.82
CA PRO A 56 -12.51 -3.52 11.04
C PRO A 56 -13.93 -2.95 10.99
N THR A 57 -14.24 -2.10 10.02
CA THR A 57 -15.58 -1.48 9.91
C THR A 57 -16.68 -2.48 9.54
N ALA A 58 -16.33 -3.67 9.06
CA ALA A 58 -17.25 -4.77 8.79
C ALA A 58 -18.07 -5.23 10.01
N VAL A 59 -17.64 -4.91 11.24
CA VAL A 59 -18.45 -5.15 12.45
C VAL A 59 -19.81 -4.47 12.42
N GLU A 60 -19.97 -3.41 11.63
CA GLU A 60 -21.23 -2.67 11.52
C GLU A 60 -22.29 -3.39 10.68
N GLN A 61 -21.93 -4.41 9.91
CA GLN A 61 -22.85 -5.14 9.02
C GLN A 61 -23.02 -6.62 9.38
N GLU A 62 -22.07 -7.21 10.11
CA GLU A 62 -22.10 -8.63 10.49
C GLU A 62 -21.98 -8.76 12.02
N PRO A 63 -23.10 -8.97 12.74
CA PRO A 63 -23.13 -9.05 14.20
C PRO A 63 -22.34 -10.23 14.78
N LEU A 64 -22.27 -11.37 14.10
CA LEU A 64 -21.47 -12.53 14.53
C LEU A 64 -19.98 -12.22 14.41
N PHE A 65 -19.57 -11.49 13.37
CA PHE A 65 -18.19 -11.02 13.24
C PHE A 65 -17.83 -10.01 14.34
N ALA A 66 -18.73 -9.05 14.62
CA ALA A 66 -18.57 -8.09 15.73
C ALA A 66 -18.42 -8.80 17.08
N ALA A 67 -19.28 -9.77 17.37
CA ALA A 67 -19.21 -10.58 18.59
C ALA A 67 -17.94 -11.44 18.65
N MET A 68 -17.47 -11.97 17.52
CA MET A 68 -16.23 -12.72 17.46
C MET A 68 -15.03 -11.84 17.79
N ILE A 69 -14.87 -10.68 17.17
CA ILE A 69 -13.68 -9.86 17.41
C ILE A 69 -13.78 -9.04 18.70
N GLY A 70 -14.97 -9.00 19.32
CA GLY A 70 -15.23 -8.27 20.56
C GLY A 70 -15.14 -6.76 20.40
N LEU A 71 -15.46 -6.25 19.22
CA LEU A 71 -15.45 -4.83 18.87
C LEU A 71 -16.78 -4.42 18.25
N SER A 72 -17.23 -3.20 18.53
CA SER A 72 -18.47 -2.63 17.97
C SER A 72 -18.41 -1.11 17.87
N GLY A 73 -19.41 -0.51 17.23
CA GLY A 73 -19.54 0.94 17.11
C GLY A 73 -18.31 1.62 16.49
N SER A 74 -18.20 2.94 16.68
CA SER A 74 -17.05 3.73 16.27
C SER A 74 -16.91 4.99 17.09
N LYS A 75 -15.67 5.46 17.31
CA LYS A 75 -15.35 6.84 17.64
C LYS A 75 -14.26 7.32 16.66
N GLU A 76 -14.38 8.56 16.21
CA GLU A 76 -13.38 9.19 15.37
C GLU A 76 -12.16 9.58 16.21
N ILE A 77 -10.98 9.42 15.61
CA ILE A 77 -9.69 9.87 16.13
C ILE A 77 -9.12 10.81 15.08
N ALA A 78 -8.77 12.03 15.47
CA ALA A 78 -8.15 13.00 14.57
C ALA A 78 -6.70 12.60 14.25
N PRO A 79 -6.13 13.10 13.14
CA PRO A 79 -4.71 12.90 12.86
C PRO A 79 -3.82 13.64 13.88
N GLU A 80 -3.33 12.94 14.88
CA GLU A 80 -2.54 13.54 15.96
C GLU A 80 -1.61 12.55 16.67
N ARG A 81 -0.69 13.09 17.46
CA ARG A 81 0.18 12.32 18.34
C ARG A 81 -0.52 12.09 19.68
N VAL A 82 -1.05 10.89 19.88
CA VAL A 82 -1.80 10.50 21.08
C VAL A 82 -0.89 9.79 22.11
N PRO A 83 -1.02 10.07 23.41
CA PRO A 83 -0.42 9.25 24.45
C PRO A 83 -0.98 7.82 24.41
N LEU A 84 -0.12 6.84 24.66
CA LEU A 84 -0.51 5.43 24.73
C LEU A 84 -0.48 4.97 26.19
N VAL A 85 -1.63 4.54 26.69
CA VAL A 85 -1.81 4.00 28.03
C VAL A 85 -1.84 2.48 27.95
N VAL A 86 -0.85 1.83 28.56
CA VAL A 86 -0.80 0.38 28.72
C VAL A 86 -1.73 -0.03 29.86
N LEU A 87 -2.75 -0.84 29.55
CA LEU A 87 -3.75 -1.28 30.53
C LEU A 87 -3.47 -2.68 31.09
N ARG A 88 -2.48 -3.38 30.53
CA ARG A 88 -2.05 -4.72 30.95
C ARG A 88 -0.53 -4.78 31.04
N GLU A 89 0.01 -4.18 32.10
CA GLU A 89 1.44 -4.26 32.41
C GLU A 89 1.87 -5.73 32.56
N GLY A 90 3.05 -6.06 32.04
CA GLY A 90 3.59 -7.43 32.00
C GLY A 90 2.98 -8.34 30.93
N HIS A 91 2.04 -7.85 30.10
CA HIS A 91 1.65 -8.59 28.91
C HIS A 91 2.75 -8.47 27.84
N PRO A 92 3.18 -9.56 27.18
CA PRO A 92 4.31 -9.49 26.22
C PRO A 92 4.13 -8.48 25.09
N LEU A 93 2.89 -8.32 24.60
CA LEU A 93 2.55 -7.31 23.57
C LEU A 93 2.43 -5.87 24.09
N ALA A 94 2.44 -5.69 25.40
CA ALA A 94 2.42 -4.39 26.03
C ALA A 94 3.83 -3.89 26.38
N GLU A 95 4.82 -4.78 26.39
CA GLU A 95 6.22 -4.45 26.62
C GLU A 95 6.82 -3.77 25.37
N GLY A 96 7.58 -2.70 25.58
CA GLY A 96 8.24 -1.98 24.47
C GLY A 96 7.31 -1.15 23.59
N LEU A 97 6.02 -1.05 23.95
CA LEU A 97 5.10 -0.08 23.35
C LEU A 97 5.62 1.35 23.54
N PRO A 98 5.60 2.21 22.52
CA PRO A 98 6.00 3.59 22.68
C PRO A 98 5.00 4.33 23.57
N SER A 99 5.47 5.31 24.34
CA SER A 99 4.60 6.13 25.20
C SER A 99 3.62 7.00 24.41
N HIS A 100 3.86 7.17 23.10
CA HIS A 100 3.03 7.96 22.20
C HIS A 100 2.99 7.30 20.82
N LEU A 101 1.88 7.46 20.11
CA LEU A 101 1.71 7.05 18.72
C LEU A 101 1.16 8.21 17.90
N PHE A 102 1.64 8.38 16.67
CA PHE A 102 0.96 9.24 15.71
C PHE A 102 -0.09 8.42 14.98
N VAL A 103 -1.37 8.71 15.17
CA VAL A 103 -2.46 8.03 14.46
C VAL A 103 -2.85 8.90 13.27
N GLU A 104 -2.76 8.37 12.05
CA GLU A 104 -3.39 9.01 10.89
C GLU A 104 -4.90 8.81 11.03
N GLY A 105 -5.65 9.92 11.15
CA GLY A 105 -7.03 9.92 11.64
C GLY A 105 -7.91 8.79 11.11
N SER A 106 -8.70 8.19 12.00
CA SER A 106 -9.41 6.95 11.71
C SER A 106 -10.67 6.78 12.56
N ARG A 107 -11.40 5.69 12.36
CA ARG A 107 -12.57 5.32 13.17
C ARG A 107 -12.26 4.10 14.02
N CYS A 108 -11.78 4.35 15.23
CA CYS A 108 -11.50 3.33 16.23
C CYS A 108 -12.81 2.68 16.71
N ARG A 109 -12.83 1.35 16.78
CA ARG A 109 -13.96 0.57 17.33
C ARG A 109 -13.96 0.61 18.85
N ARG A 110 -15.11 0.43 19.48
CA ARG A 110 -15.22 0.25 20.95
C ARG A 110 -15.05 -1.23 21.29
N ALA A 111 -14.30 -1.52 22.35
CA ALA A 111 -14.21 -2.87 22.90
C ALA A 111 -15.52 -3.25 23.60
N THR A 112 -16.01 -4.46 23.34
CA THR A 112 -17.17 -5.05 24.03
C THR A 112 -16.72 -6.21 24.89
N THR A 113 -16.33 -7.32 24.26
CA THR A 113 -15.81 -8.52 24.92
C THR A 113 -14.31 -8.68 24.74
N ALA A 114 -13.68 -7.93 23.83
CA ALA A 114 -12.24 -7.96 23.65
C ALA A 114 -11.53 -7.33 24.84
N GLN A 115 -10.45 -7.96 25.27
CA GLN A 115 -9.56 -7.39 26.28
C GLN A 115 -8.73 -6.28 25.64
N VAL A 116 -8.72 -5.11 26.26
CA VAL A 116 -7.89 -3.98 25.84
C VAL A 116 -6.53 -4.08 26.51
N LEU A 117 -5.46 -4.13 25.70
CA LEU A 117 -4.07 -4.19 26.15
C LEU A 117 -3.46 -2.79 26.23
N ALA A 118 -3.78 -1.93 25.25
CA ALA A 118 -3.37 -0.54 25.21
C ALA A 118 -4.46 0.33 24.60
N ALA A 119 -4.58 1.56 25.11
CA ALA A 119 -5.58 2.53 24.69
C ALA A 119 -4.97 3.94 24.59
N THR A 120 -5.68 4.86 23.95
CA THR A 120 -5.39 6.29 24.12
C THR A 120 -5.67 6.72 25.57
N ASP A 121 -5.17 7.89 25.96
CA ASP A 121 -5.54 8.56 27.22
C ASP A 121 -7.05 8.85 27.34
N GLU A 122 -7.74 9.07 26.22
CA GLU A 122 -9.21 9.14 26.17
C GLU A 122 -9.92 7.76 26.29
N GLY A 123 -9.17 6.69 26.51
CA GLY A 123 -9.70 5.33 26.68
C GLY A 123 -10.10 4.62 25.39
N LEU A 124 -9.60 5.06 24.23
CA LEU A 124 -9.91 4.39 22.96
C LEU A 124 -9.03 3.16 22.76
N PRO A 125 -9.61 1.98 22.53
CA PRO A 125 -8.85 0.74 22.55
C PRO A 125 -8.06 0.58 21.24
N LEU A 126 -6.74 0.78 21.30
CA LEU A 126 -5.85 0.68 20.14
C LEU A 126 -5.33 -0.73 19.92
N LEU A 127 -5.00 -1.47 20.98
CA LEU A 127 -4.56 -2.86 20.90
C LEU A 127 -5.51 -3.72 21.72
N THR A 128 -6.18 -4.66 21.05
CA THR A 128 -7.17 -5.54 21.69
C THR A 128 -6.92 -6.99 21.35
N THR A 129 -7.27 -7.89 22.27
CA THR A 129 -7.15 -9.33 22.08
C THR A 129 -8.39 -10.06 22.57
N ILE A 130 -8.74 -11.16 21.91
CA ILE A 130 -9.82 -12.06 22.34
C ILE A 130 -9.51 -13.50 21.97
N ARG A 131 -9.89 -14.42 22.86
CA ARG A 131 -9.68 -15.87 22.70
C ARG A 131 -10.98 -16.58 22.38
N HIS A 132 -10.93 -17.54 21.46
CA HIS A 132 -12.03 -18.45 21.11
C HIS A 132 -11.55 -19.90 21.12
N GLY A 133 -11.74 -20.59 22.24
CA GLY A 133 -11.23 -21.95 22.42
C GLY A 133 -9.70 -22.00 22.35
N LYS A 134 -9.14 -22.56 21.27
CA LYS A 134 -7.69 -22.54 21.00
C LYS A 134 -7.25 -21.37 20.11
N GLY A 135 -8.20 -20.67 19.47
CA GLY A 135 -7.92 -19.59 18.55
C GLY A 135 -7.78 -18.25 19.25
N TRP A 136 -7.07 -17.34 18.61
CA TRP A 136 -6.80 -16.01 19.12
C TRP A 136 -6.98 -14.96 18.04
N ILE A 137 -7.48 -13.79 18.46
CA ILE A 137 -7.57 -12.61 17.61
C ILE A 137 -6.81 -11.50 18.31
N LEU A 138 -5.87 -10.88 17.61
CA LEU A 138 -5.22 -9.63 18.00
C LEU A 138 -5.64 -8.57 16.98
N ALA A 139 -6.16 -7.44 17.43
CA ALA A 139 -6.60 -6.36 16.57
C ALA A 139 -5.95 -5.04 16.95
N PHE A 140 -5.33 -4.40 15.97
CA PHE A 140 -4.87 -3.02 16.04
C PHE A 140 -5.93 -2.10 15.43
N ASN A 141 -6.50 -1.26 16.27
CA ASN A 141 -7.69 -0.46 15.99
C ASN A 141 -7.34 0.95 15.48
N ALA A 142 -6.24 1.01 14.72
CA ALA A 142 -5.77 2.12 13.91
C ALA A 142 -5.00 1.50 12.73
N PRO A 143 -4.85 2.17 11.57
CA PRO A 143 -4.14 1.59 10.44
C PRO A 143 -2.63 1.51 10.73
N LEU A 144 -2.08 0.31 10.94
CA LEU A 144 -0.65 0.12 11.29
C LEU A 144 0.30 0.76 10.26
N TRP A 145 -0.02 0.70 8.97
CA TRP A 145 0.84 1.26 7.90
C TRP A 145 0.90 2.79 7.89
N ALA A 146 0.01 3.43 8.61
CA ALA A 146 -0.17 4.87 8.69
C ALA A 146 0.18 5.43 10.08
N THR A 147 0.33 4.55 11.07
CA THR A 147 0.67 4.90 12.45
C THR A 147 2.16 4.70 12.71
N GLN A 148 2.92 5.79 12.88
CA GLN A 148 4.37 5.73 13.13
C GLN A 148 4.70 5.10 14.50
N GLY A 149 5.76 4.29 14.56
CA GLY A 149 6.23 3.66 15.80
C GLY A 149 5.52 2.34 16.13
N THR A 150 4.75 1.80 15.20
CA THR A 150 4.01 0.54 15.36
C THR A 150 4.65 -0.65 14.64
N GLU A 151 5.78 -0.45 13.97
CA GLU A 151 6.51 -1.48 13.25
C GLU A 151 6.89 -2.67 14.17
N PRO A 152 7.37 -2.46 15.42
CA PRO A 152 7.64 -3.56 16.32
C PRO A 152 6.38 -4.35 16.71
N LEU A 153 5.20 -3.72 16.71
CA LEU A 153 3.95 -4.37 17.11
C LEU A 153 3.49 -5.42 16.11
N LEU A 154 3.78 -5.21 14.82
CA LEU A 154 3.45 -6.21 13.80
C LEU A 154 4.20 -7.51 14.08
N GLN A 155 5.52 -7.40 14.28
CA GLN A 155 6.37 -8.56 14.52
C GLN A 155 6.02 -9.23 15.85
N GLN A 156 5.95 -8.46 16.94
CA GLN A 156 5.60 -8.99 18.27
C GLN A 156 4.20 -9.61 18.27
N GLY A 157 3.23 -8.99 17.62
CA GLY A 157 1.87 -9.50 17.46
C GLY A 157 1.81 -10.85 16.76
N LEU A 158 2.56 -10.99 15.66
CA LEU A 158 2.68 -12.26 14.94
C LEU A 158 3.36 -13.34 15.79
N GLU A 159 4.49 -13.01 16.42
CA GLU A 159 5.24 -13.94 17.27
C GLU A 159 4.42 -14.43 18.45
N TRP A 160 3.72 -13.51 19.13
CA TRP A 160 2.83 -13.83 20.22
C TRP A 160 1.67 -14.71 19.77
N LEU A 161 0.96 -14.34 18.68
CA LEU A 161 -0.15 -15.16 18.15
C LEU A 161 0.32 -16.56 17.78
N ALA A 162 1.49 -16.67 17.17
CA ALA A 162 2.06 -17.95 16.79
C ALA A 162 2.36 -18.81 18.02
N ALA A 163 2.98 -18.22 19.06
CA ALA A 163 3.20 -18.90 20.34
C ALA A 163 1.88 -19.37 20.98
N GLN A 164 0.84 -18.52 20.99
CA GLN A 164 -0.46 -18.84 21.58
C GLN A 164 -1.23 -19.95 20.83
N THR A 165 -0.95 -20.11 19.54
CA THR A 165 -1.64 -21.07 18.66
C THR A 165 -0.78 -22.30 18.34
N GLY A 166 0.40 -22.43 18.95
CA GLY A 166 1.32 -23.54 18.74
C GLY A 166 1.97 -23.57 17.36
N ILE A 167 2.05 -22.41 16.70
CA ILE A 167 2.61 -22.23 15.36
C ILE A 167 4.07 -21.83 15.50
N SER A 168 4.95 -22.53 14.80
CA SER A 168 6.28 -22.01 14.55
C SER A 168 6.20 -21.05 13.37
N LEU A 169 6.37 -19.74 13.63
CA LEU A 169 6.58 -18.81 12.53
C LEU A 169 7.80 -19.27 11.73
N ALA A 170 7.66 -19.32 10.41
CA ALA A 170 8.83 -19.46 9.57
C ALA A 170 9.73 -18.25 9.81
N GLN A 171 10.83 -18.44 10.56
CA GLN A 171 11.89 -17.44 10.63
C GLN A 171 12.34 -17.11 9.19
N GLY A 172 12.45 -15.82 8.87
CA GLY A 172 12.95 -15.35 7.58
C GLY A 172 12.00 -14.51 6.73
N VAL A 173 10.77 -14.19 7.18
CA VAL A 173 9.94 -13.17 6.51
C VAL A 173 10.47 -11.79 6.89
N THR A 174 11.30 -11.23 6.01
CA THR A 174 11.86 -9.88 6.17
C THR A 174 10.87 -8.81 5.69
N LEU A 175 11.11 -7.55 6.07
CA LEU A 175 10.40 -6.40 5.50
C LEU A 175 10.41 -6.40 3.96
N GLU A 176 11.48 -6.94 3.35
CA GLU A 176 11.57 -7.11 1.90
C GLU A 176 10.55 -8.11 1.36
N HIS A 177 10.37 -9.26 2.01
CA HIS A 177 9.34 -10.23 1.64
C HIS A 177 7.93 -9.62 1.78
N TRP A 178 7.70 -8.86 2.85
CA TRP A 178 6.45 -8.14 3.05
C TRP A 178 6.20 -7.08 1.97
N ASN A 179 7.22 -6.29 1.62
CA ASN A 179 7.14 -5.29 0.56
C ASN A 179 6.88 -5.94 -0.80
N ALA A 180 7.56 -7.05 -1.10
CA ALA A 180 7.34 -7.82 -2.32
C ALA A 180 5.90 -8.31 -2.40
N TRP A 181 5.35 -8.83 -1.30
CA TRP A 181 3.94 -9.22 -1.24
C TRP A 181 2.99 -8.05 -1.47
N ARG A 182 3.19 -6.91 -0.80
CA ARG A 182 2.37 -5.68 -1.01
C ARG A 182 2.43 -5.21 -2.46
N CYS A 183 3.63 -5.20 -3.03
CA CYS A 183 3.86 -4.84 -4.42
C CYS A 183 3.13 -5.78 -5.39
N GLN A 184 3.10 -7.08 -5.05
CA GLN A 184 2.34 -8.08 -5.80
C GLN A 184 0.82 -7.83 -5.73
N GLN A 185 0.27 -7.40 -4.58
CA GLN A 185 -1.17 -7.12 -4.47
C GLN A 185 -1.59 -5.94 -5.35
N VAL A 186 -0.80 -4.86 -5.35
CA VAL A 186 -1.03 -3.71 -6.25
C VAL A 186 -0.91 -4.15 -7.71
N SER A 187 0.13 -4.93 -8.02
CA SER A 187 0.36 -5.44 -9.38
C SER A 187 -0.76 -6.33 -9.88
N GLU A 188 -1.33 -7.20 -9.04
CA GLU A 188 -2.46 -8.05 -9.44
C GLU A 188 -3.72 -7.22 -9.69
N THR A 189 -3.94 -6.15 -8.91
CA THR A 189 -5.04 -5.21 -9.17
C THR A 189 -4.89 -4.56 -10.56
N VAL A 190 -3.68 -4.07 -10.89
CA VAL A 190 -3.38 -3.52 -12.22
C VAL A 190 -3.59 -4.56 -13.32
N ALA A 191 -3.12 -5.80 -13.11
CA ALA A 191 -3.29 -6.89 -14.07
C ALA A 191 -4.77 -7.22 -14.31
N GLN A 192 -5.58 -7.31 -13.26
CA GLN A 192 -7.01 -7.59 -13.37
C GLN A 192 -7.75 -6.47 -14.11
N MET A 193 -7.46 -5.20 -13.78
CA MET A 193 -8.01 -4.04 -14.49
C MET A 193 -7.61 -4.06 -15.97
N ALA A 194 -6.33 -4.27 -16.26
CA ALA A 194 -5.83 -4.34 -17.63
C ALA A 194 -6.53 -5.43 -18.43
N ARG A 195 -6.63 -6.65 -17.89
CA ARG A 195 -7.36 -7.77 -18.53
C ARG A 195 -8.83 -7.43 -18.76
N ALA A 196 -9.50 -6.80 -17.80
CA ALA A 196 -10.90 -6.40 -17.94
C ALA A 196 -11.10 -5.33 -19.03
N LEU A 197 -10.29 -4.27 -19.03
CA LEU A 197 -10.33 -3.21 -20.04
C LEU A 197 -10.01 -3.75 -21.45
N ARG A 198 -9.02 -4.64 -21.56
CA ARG A 198 -8.64 -5.27 -22.83
C ARG A 198 -9.72 -6.17 -23.40
N ARG A 199 -10.48 -6.87 -22.56
CA ARG A 199 -11.66 -7.64 -22.99
C ARG A 199 -12.76 -6.76 -23.57
N LEU A 200 -12.94 -5.55 -23.01
CA LEU A 200 -13.92 -4.58 -23.51
C LEU A 200 -13.45 -3.94 -24.83
N ASN A 201 -12.19 -3.53 -24.89
CA ASN A 201 -11.59 -2.98 -26.10
C ASN A 201 -10.07 -3.21 -26.12
N PRO A 202 -9.56 -4.09 -27.00
CA PRO A 202 -8.14 -4.41 -27.06
C PRO A 202 -7.28 -3.23 -27.54
N ARG A 203 -7.88 -2.21 -28.19
CA ARG A 203 -7.18 -1.03 -28.72
C ARG A 203 -7.02 0.11 -27.71
N LEU A 204 -7.62 0.03 -26.52
CA LEU A 204 -7.46 1.07 -25.50
C LEU A 204 -5.99 1.30 -25.20
N LYS A 205 -5.63 2.48 -24.68
CA LYS A 205 -4.32 2.70 -24.10
C LYS A 205 -4.45 2.83 -22.61
N ILE A 206 -3.62 2.09 -21.89
CA ILE A 206 -3.66 1.99 -20.43
C ILE A 206 -2.35 2.56 -19.93
N SER A 207 -2.43 3.56 -19.06
CA SER A 207 -1.28 4.16 -18.41
C SER A 207 -1.44 4.20 -16.91
N ALA A 208 -0.33 4.38 -16.19
CA ALA A 208 -0.35 4.60 -14.75
C ALA A 208 0.64 5.69 -14.33
N THR A 209 0.29 6.42 -13.27
CA THR A 209 1.19 7.36 -12.58
C THR A 209 2.13 6.60 -11.65
N ALA A 210 3.06 5.85 -12.25
CA ALA A 210 4.09 5.09 -11.55
C ALA A 210 5.44 5.27 -12.24
N GLY A 211 6.51 4.97 -11.50
CA GLY A 211 7.86 4.88 -12.02
C GLY A 211 8.39 3.44 -12.03
N THR A 212 9.64 3.32 -12.43
CA THR A 212 10.42 2.08 -12.47
C THR A 212 11.50 2.07 -11.40
N ARG A 213 11.81 3.21 -10.76
CA ARG A 213 12.81 3.32 -9.68
C ARG A 213 12.54 2.37 -8.51
N ARG A 214 13.61 1.93 -7.84
CA ARG A 214 13.54 0.98 -6.70
C ARG A 214 12.69 1.49 -5.54
N GLU A 215 12.67 2.80 -5.33
CA GLU A 215 11.87 3.45 -4.29
C GLU A 215 10.36 3.33 -4.51
N GLU A 216 9.89 3.20 -5.77
CA GLU A 216 8.48 2.95 -6.07
C GLU A 216 8.05 1.61 -5.47
N MET A 217 8.87 0.58 -5.61
CA MET A 217 8.60 -0.73 -5.01
C MET A 217 8.72 -0.71 -3.47
N ARG A 218 9.73 0.02 -2.95
CA ARG A 218 10.03 0.02 -1.50
C ARG A 218 9.00 0.80 -0.67
N PHE A 219 8.54 1.94 -1.17
CA PHE A 219 7.71 2.86 -0.38
C PHE A 219 6.29 3.01 -0.90
N LEU A 220 6.08 2.79 -2.20
CA LEU A 220 4.76 2.97 -2.83
C LEU A 220 4.14 1.64 -3.29
N PHE A 221 4.91 0.55 -3.23
CA PHE A 221 4.52 -0.81 -3.60
C PHE A 221 4.04 -0.91 -5.06
N ARG A 222 4.72 -0.20 -5.97
CA ARG A 222 4.43 -0.20 -7.41
C ARG A 222 5.63 -0.76 -8.16
N ASP A 223 5.38 -1.75 -9.02
CA ASP A 223 6.40 -2.33 -9.92
C ASP A 223 6.08 -1.94 -11.36
N GLY A 224 6.31 -0.67 -11.69
CA GLY A 224 6.03 -0.16 -13.02
C GLY A 224 6.81 -0.90 -14.11
N LYS A 225 8.03 -1.36 -13.82
CA LYS A 225 8.84 -2.12 -14.78
C LYS A 225 8.11 -3.40 -15.17
N ARG A 226 7.66 -4.18 -14.19
CA ARG A 226 6.88 -5.39 -14.44
C ARG A 226 5.59 -5.08 -15.17
N TRP A 227 4.88 -4.01 -14.83
CA TRP A 227 3.62 -3.65 -15.51
C TRP A 227 3.83 -3.39 -17.01
N LEU A 228 4.96 -2.77 -17.39
CA LEU A 228 5.35 -2.58 -18.79
C LEU A 228 5.77 -3.88 -19.46
N GLU A 229 6.54 -4.73 -18.77
CA GLU A 229 7.02 -6.03 -19.30
C GLU A 229 5.86 -7.00 -19.59
N GLU A 230 4.89 -7.05 -18.69
CA GLU A 230 3.70 -7.90 -18.80
C GLU A 230 2.62 -7.30 -19.73
N GLY A 231 2.83 -6.08 -20.23
CA GLY A 231 1.89 -5.38 -21.10
C GLY A 231 0.57 -5.01 -20.44
N TRP A 232 0.53 -4.93 -19.11
CA TRP A 232 -0.66 -4.48 -18.37
C TRP A 232 -0.90 -2.98 -18.53
N VAL A 233 0.19 -2.22 -18.73
CA VAL A 233 0.15 -0.82 -19.13
C VAL A 233 0.96 -0.64 -20.42
N ASP A 234 0.51 0.26 -21.28
CA ASP A 234 1.22 0.64 -22.51
C ASP A 234 2.38 1.60 -22.22
N PHE A 235 2.20 2.50 -21.24
CA PHE A 235 3.19 3.49 -20.84
C PHE A 235 3.03 3.93 -19.38
N LEU A 236 4.08 4.52 -18.82
CA LEU A 236 4.12 5.04 -17.47
C LEU A 236 4.39 6.53 -17.44
N CYS A 237 3.81 7.21 -16.45
CA CYS A 237 4.02 8.62 -16.19
C CYS A 237 4.61 8.83 -14.78
N PRO A 238 5.93 8.64 -14.56
CA PRO A 238 6.54 8.93 -13.27
C PRO A 238 6.37 10.41 -12.89
N MET A 239 5.95 10.68 -11.65
CA MET A 239 5.71 12.05 -11.16
C MET A 239 7.04 12.73 -10.79
N MET A 240 7.77 13.19 -11.80
CA MET A 240 9.06 13.87 -11.67
C MET A 240 8.89 15.37 -11.40
N TYR A 241 8.12 15.73 -10.36
CA TYR A 241 7.78 17.12 -10.02
C TYR A 241 8.92 17.82 -9.27
N LEU A 242 10.05 18.02 -9.95
CA LEU A 242 11.27 18.61 -9.41
C LEU A 242 11.44 20.05 -9.91
N PRO A 243 11.80 21.00 -9.03
CA PRO A 243 11.93 22.42 -9.39
C PRO A 243 13.27 22.75 -10.07
N ASP A 244 14.28 21.87 -9.96
CA ASP A 244 15.65 22.11 -10.38
C ASP A 244 16.18 20.99 -11.31
N LEU A 245 17.25 21.28 -12.04
CA LEU A 245 17.82 20.37 -13.04
C LEU A 245 18.60 19.21 -12.41
N GLU A 246 19.31 19.44 -11.32
CA GLU A 246 20.14 18.40 -10.68
C GLU A 246 19.26 17.30 -10.07
N GLY A 247 18.23 17.70 -9.34
CA GLY A 247 17.22 16.81 -8.78
C GLY A 247 16.44 16.07 -9.85
N PHE A 248 16.12 16.75 -10.96
CA PHE A 248 15.45 16.11 -12.09
C PHE A 248 16.36 15.06 -12.77
N GLU A 249 17.62 15.39 -13.04
CA GLU A 249 18.58 14.47 -13.64
C GLU A 249 18.82 13.24 -12.75
N ARG A 250 18.94 13.44 -11.44
CA ARG A 250 19.04 12.36 -10.46
C ARG A 250 17.80 11.47 -10.46
N ARG A 251 16.60 12.06 -10.48
CA ARG A 251 15.34 11.29 -10.59
C ARG A 251 15.31 10.50 -11.90
N LEU A 252 15.70 11.12 -13.01
CA LEU A 252 15.73 10.48 -14.32
C LEU A 252 16.67 9.26 -14.32
N ARG A 253 17.89 9.40 -13.79
CA ARG A 253 18.83 8.28 -13.64
C ARG A 253 18.25 7.13 -12.80
N GLN A 254 17.54 7.44 -11.72
CA GLN A 254 16.90 6.43 -10.87
C GLN A 254 15.76 5.68 -11.58
N GLU A 255 14.96 6.37 -12.40
CA GLU A 255 13.94 5.70 -13.22
C GLU A 255 14.59 4.79 -14.29
N LEU A 256 15.73 5.22 -14.85
CA LEU A 256 16.38 4.50 -15.95
C LEU A 256 17.26 3.32 -15.51
N GLU A 257 17.77 3.30 -14.28
CA GLU A 257 18.67 2.24 -13.79
C GLU A 257 18.03 0.84 -13.93
N PRO A 258 16.77 0.61 -13.51
CA PRO A 258 16.11 -0.69 -13.66
C PRO A 258 15.81 -1.08 -15.12
N LEU A 259 15.97 -0.15 -16.06
CA LEU A 259 15.70 -0.32 -17.50
C LEU A 259 17.00 -0.41 -18.32
N HIS A 260 18.13 -0.70 -17.69
CA HIS A 260 19.39 -0.89 -18.38
C HIS A 260 19.26 -1.98 -19.46
N GLY A 261 19.72 -1.70 -20.68
CA GLY A 261 19.58 -2.60 -21.82
C GLY A 261 18.16 -2.79 -22.37
N ARG A 262 17.18 -2.00 -21.92
CA ARG A 262 15.76 -2.09 -22.33
C ARG A 262 15.25 -0.78 -22.97
N PRO A 263 15.78 -0.38 -24.15
CA PRO A 263 15.33 0.84 -24.83
C PRO A 263 13.83 0.79 -25.20
N ASP A 264 13.29 -0.42 -25.43
CA ASP A 264 11.87 -0.67 -25.71
C ASP A 264 10.95 -0.28 -24.55
N LEU A 265 11.39 -0.50 -23.31
CA LEU A 265 10.66 -0.08 -22.11
C LEU A 265 10.90 1.39 -21.83
N ARG A 266 12.14 1.86 -22.01
CA ARG A 266 12.51 3.26 -21.79
C ARG A 266 11.65 4.22 -22.61
N ALA A 267 11.43 3.90 -23.89
CA ALA A 267 10.58 4.67 -24.79
C ALA A 267 9.10 4.72 -24.36
N ARG A 268 8.69 3.93 -23.37
CA ARG A 268 7.34 3.92 -22.79
C ARG A 268 7.24 4.67 -21.46
N LEU A 269 8.27 5.40 -21.07
CA LEU A 269 8.19 6.36 -19.96
C LEU A 269 7.94 7.78 -20.49
N PHE A 270 7.00 8.45 -19.86
CA PHE A 270 6.62 9.84 -20.11
C PHE A 270 6.88 10.64 -18.84
N ALA A 271 7.91 11.47 -18.81
CA ALA A 271 8.26 12.21 -17.60
C ALA A 271 7.12 13.14 -17.19
N GLY A 272 6.51 12.91 -16.03
CA GLY A 272 5.50 13.77 -15.45
C GLY A 272 6.15 15.04 -14.90
N LEU A 273 5.90 16.19 -15.52
CA LEU A 273 6.44 17.48 -15.14
C LEU A 273 5.42 18.29 -14.36
N GLY A 274 5.78 18.63 -13.13
CA GLY A 274 4.97 19.47 -12.23
C GLY A 274 5.10 20.94 -12.63
N ALA A 275 4.33 21.42 -13.60
CA ALA A 275 4.39 22.79 -14.14
C ALA A 275 4.37 23.87 -13.03
N TYR A 276 3.57 23.65 -11.98
CA TYR A 276 3.46 24.53 -10.81
C TYR A 276 4.72 24.60 -9.94
N ARG A 277 5.66 23.66 -10.09
CA ARG A 277 6.93 23.62 -9.35
C ARG A 277 8.11 24.16 -10.15
N ILE A 278 7.97 24.31 -11.46
CA ILE A 278 9.09 24.68 -12.33
C ILE A 278 9.20 26.21 -12.33
N PRO A 279 10.34 26.78 -11.89
CA PRO A 279 10.45 28.21 -11.59
C PRO A 279 10.55 29.09 -12.84
N SER A 280 11.00 28.56 -13.98
CA SER A 280 11.22 29.33 -15.20
C SER A 280 11.05 28.50 -16.46
N ASN A 281 10.87 29.17 -17.61
CA ASN A 281 10.86 28.50 -18.91
C ASN A 281 12.23 27.88 -19.26
N SER A 282 13.34 28.47 -18.81
CA SER A 282 14.68 27.90 -19.05
C SER A 282 14.86 26.54 -18.38
N VAL A 283 14.44 26.41 -17.11
CA VAL A 283 14.47 25.12 -16.39
C VAL A 283 13.53 24.11 -17.05
N LEU A 284 12.31 24.54 -17.40
CA LEU A 284 11.35 23.68 -18.09
C LEU A 284 11.92 23.08 -19.38
N LEU A 285 12.47 23.95 -20.24
CA LEU A 285 13.02 23.54 -21.54
C LEU A 285 14.24 22.62 -21.36
N ALA A 286 15.09 22.89 -20.38
CA ALA A 286 16.23 22.03 -20.06
C ALA A 286 15.80 20.65 -19.51
N GLN A 287 14.77 20.56 -18.66
CA GLN A 287 14.22 19.27 -18.22
C GLN A 287 13.66 18.47 -19.42
N ILE A 288 12.93 19.11 -20.33
CA ILE A 288 12.42 18.46 -21.55
C ILE A 288 13.59 17.96 -22.43
N GLN A 289 14.66 18.74 -22.53
CA GLN A 289 15.85 18.33 -23.27
C GLN A 289 16.50 17.09 -22.65
N GLN A 290 16.65 17.04 -21.31
CA GLN A 290 17.16 15.86 -20.61
C GLN A 290 16.29 14.61 -20.84
N VAL A 291 14.96 14.76 -20.89
CA VAL A 291 14.03 13.66 -21.20
C VAL A 291 14.27 13.10 -22.60
N ARG A 292 14.50 13.97 -23.58
CA ARG A 292 14.78 13.57 -24.98
C ARG A 292 16.12 12.86 -25.10
N GLU A 293 17.17 13.43 -24.50
CA GLU A 293 18.51 12.86 -24.51
C GLU A 293 18.55 11.50 -23.82
N ALA A 294 17.73 11.31 -22.78
CA ALA A 294 17.57 10.03 -22.12
C ALA A 294 16.85 8.98 -22.97
N GLY A 295 16.11 9.35 -24.01
CA GLY A 295 15.35 8.44 -24.87
C GLY A 295 14.01 8.00 -24.27
N LEU A 296 13.39 8.85 -23.44
CA LEU A 296 12.00 8.64 -22.99
C LEU A 296 11.02 8.94 -24.13
N GLY A 297 9.81 8.39 -24.04
CA GLY A 297 8.76 8.58 -25.04
C GLY A 297 8.19 10.01 -25.09
N GLY A 298 8.36 10.77 -24.01
CA GLY A 298 7.94 12.17 -23.96
C GLY A 298 7.78 12.71 -22.54
N VAL A 299 6.96 13.74 -22.42
CA VAL A 299 6.61 14.39 -21.14
C VAL A 299 5.09 14.49 -21.00
N CYS A 300 4.63 14.56 -19.76
CA CYS A 300 3.23 14.83 -19.41
C CYS A 300 3.20 15.99 -18.40
N PHE A 301 2.34 16.99 -18.60
CA PHE A 301 2.29 18.17 -17.72
C PHE A 301 1.21 18.04 -16.64
N PHE A 302 1.54 18.46 -15.42
CA PHE A 302 0.58 18.62 -14.33
C PHE A 302 0.89 19.85 -13.46
N ALA A 303 -0.06 20.67 -13.03
CA ALA A 303 -1.43 20.75 -13.50
C ALA A 303 -1.49 21.78 -14.66
N LEU A 304 -2.41 21.57 -15.60
CA LEU A 304 -2.49 22.30 -16.87
C LEU A 304 -2.62 23.82 -16.67
N GLU A 305 -3.32 24.24 -15.62
CA GLU A 305 -3.55 25.62 -15.20
C GLU A 305 -2.25 26.39 -14.86
N HIS A 306 -1.13 25.68 -14.67
CA HIS A 306 0.19 26.28 -14.43
C HIS A 306 1.04 26.38 -15.72
N LEU A 307 0.41 26.36 -16.89
CA LEU A 307 1.01 26.70 -18.18
C LEU A 307 0.47 28.06 -18.67
N PRO A 308 1.03 29.19 -18.19
CA PRO A 308 0.64 30.51 -18.68
C PRO A 308 1.00 30.68 -20.17
N PRO A 309 0.40 31.66 -20.88
CA PRO A 309 0.65 31.86 -22.31
C PRO A 309 2.13 31.94 -22.69
N SER A 310 2.96 32.61 -21.88
CA SER A 310 4.41 32.71 -22.10
C SER A 310 5.13 31.36 -22.06
N ARG A 311 4.63 30.40 -21.29
CA ARG A 311 5.17 29.04 -21.22
C ARG A 311 4.69 28.21 -22.41
N VAL A 312 3.42 28.34 -22.78
CA VAL A 312 2.87 27.68 -23.98
C VAL A 312 3.62 28.14 -25.24
N GLU A 313 3.89 29.44 -25.36
CA GLU A 313 4.67 30.00 -26.47
C GLU A 313 6.10 29.45 -26.51
N ALA A 314 6.81 29.42 -25.37
CA ALA A 314 8.16 28.85 -25.30
C ALA A 314 8.18 27.35 -25.68
N LEU A 315 7.16 26.59 -25.27
CA LEU A 315 6.99 25.19 -25.64
C LEU A 315 6.74 25.03 -27.15
N ALA A 316 5.89 25.88 -27.74
CA ALA A 316 5.56 25.87 -29.15
C ALA A 316 6.71 26.35 -30.05
N GLN A 317 7.57 27.25 -29.59
CA GLN A 317 8.75 27.68 -30.36
C GLN A 317 9.92 26.69 -30.25
N GLY A 318 10.01 25.98 -29.13
CA GLY A 318 11.11 25.06 -28.84
C GLY A 318 10.76 23.60 -29.09
N PRO A 319 10.53 22.80 -28.02
CA PRO A 319 10.42 21.36 -28.12
C PRO A 319 9.20 20.90 -28.91
N PHE A 320 8.06 21.60 -28.81
CA PHE A 320 6.79 21.20 -29.43
C PHE A 320 6.42 22.07 -30.63
N ARG A 321 7.42 22.54 -31.38
CA ARG A 321 7.21 23.28 -32.64
C ARG A 321 6.52 22.50 -33.76
N TRP A 322 6.49 21.19 -33.60
CA TRP A 322 5.72 20.28 -34.44
C TRP A 322 4.65 19.61 -33.59
N PRO A 323 3.49 19.27 -34.17
CA PRO A 323 2.49 18.46 -33.49
C PRO A 323 3.14 17.23 -32.84
N ALA A 324 2.87 17.03 -31.55
CA ALA A 324 3.39 15.86 -30.85
C ALA A 324 2.74 14.59 -31.43
N ILE A 325 3.57 13.66 -31.88
CA ILE A 325 3.11 12.33 -32.30
C ILE A 325 2.92 11.52 -31.03
N LEU A 326 1.67 11.18 -30.71
CA LEU A 326 1.40 10.24 -29.64
C LEU A 326 1.93 8.86 -30.08
N PRO A 327 2.60 8.08 -29.21
CA PRO A 327 3.33 6.84 -29.59
C PRO A 327 2.52 5.72 -30.25
N TRP A 328 1.22 5.93 -30.42
CA TRP A 328 0.24 4.97 -30.86
C TRP A 328 -0.54 5.45 -32.10
N TRP A 329 -0.01 6.46 -32.81
CA TRP A 329 -0.51 7.04 -34.05
C TRP A 329 0.62 7.13 -35.08
#